data_AF-A0A0R1NY61-F1
#
_entry.id   AF-A0A0R1NY61-F1
#
_cell.length_a   1.000
_cell.length_b   1.000
_cell.length_c   1.000
_cell.angle_alpha   90.00
_cell.angle_beta   90.00
_cell.angle_gamma   90.00
#
_symmetry.space_group_name_H-M   'P 1'
#
loop_
_entity.id
_entity.type
_entity.pdbx_description
1 polymer ?
#
loop_
_entity_poly.entity_id
_entity_poly.type
_entity_poly.pdbx_seq_one_letter_code
_entity_poly.pdbx_strand_id
1 'polypeptide(L)'
;MIFNQQTIEAILIGIILYVANLAVRFFYCRFSPSIKGKVSSKDALIFSLGGIHGAVTFALAYTLSEMSVNIADFHLILVSEIVLILLSLIVPTVVFRFIFEKNKPDLDQRKEVNRVRKAMVHYALKQMNQVYLPKKIRKQLEFDLRTQMNQTSIKDFIREVKYTVKQKELTDDQKEFRAEVYRYAFRQERNYLGKIAQQEQEYRHGFLVLYREILIAEVIFLGDEEE
;
A
#
# COMPACT_ATOMS: atom_id res chain seq x y z
N MET A 1 15.18 -44.84 -7.86
CA MET A 1 16.37 -43.96 -7.99
C MET A 1 16.25 -43.28 -9.36
N ILE A 2 15.63 -42.09 -9.41
CA ILE A 2 15.02 -41.55 -10.66
C ILE A 2 15.69 -40.23 -11.07
N PHE A 3 17.02 -40.17 -11.10
CA PHE A 3 17.74 -39.08 -11.76
C PHE A 3 18.93 -39.68 -12.52
N ASN A 4 18.95 -39.44 -13.83
CA ASN A 4 20.05 -39.80 -14.71
C ASN A 4 21.26 -38.89 -14.40
N GLN A 5 22.50 -39.37 -14.56
CA GLN A 5 23.69 -38.57 -14.23
C GLN A 5 23.73 -37.23 -15.00
N GLN A 6 23.27 -37.24 -16.25
CA GLN A 6 23.14 -36.05 -17.09
C GLN A 6 22.15 -35.01 -16.54
N THR A 7 21.07 -35.42 -15.86
CA THR A 7 20.11 -34.47 -15.30
C THR A 7 20.65 -33.81 -14.03
N ILE A 8 21.46 -34.52 -13.25
CA ILE A 8 22.14 -33.95 -12.08
C ILE A 8 23.15 -32.88 -12.52
N GLU A 9 23.93 -33.17 -13.57
CA GLU A 9 24.88 -32.22 -14.15
C GLU A 9 24.17 -30.97 -14.69
N ALA A 10 23.05 -31.13 -15.39
CA ALA A 10 22.25 -30.00 -15.87
C ALA A 10 21.73 -29.10 -14.74
N ILE A 11 21.24 -29.70 -13.65
CA ILE A 11 20.76 -28.96 -12.48
C ILE A 11 21.90 -28.16 -11.84
N LEU A 12 23.08 -28.78 -11.70
CA LEU A 12 24.25 -28.11 -11.14
C LEU A 12 24.68 -26.91 -12.00
N ILE A 13 24.71 -27.08 -13.32
CA ILE A 13 25.02 -26.00 -14.27
C ILE A 13 23.99 -24.86 -14.14
N GLY A 14 22.68 -25.18 -14.08
CA GLY A 14 21.63 -24.17 -13.90
C GLY A 14 21.78 -23.36 -12.60
N ILE A 15 22.16 -24.02 -11.50
CA ILE A 15 22.47 -23.35 -10.23
C ILE A 15 23.68 -22.42 -10.37
N ILE A 16 24.76 -22.90 -11.00
CA ILE A 16 25.99 -22.10 -11.21
C ILE A 16 25.67 -20.87 -12.07
N LEU A 17 24.93 -21.04 -13.17
CA LEU A 17 24.52 -19.94 -14.05
C LEU A 17 23.65 -18.92 -13.32
N TYR A 18 22.74 -19.38 -12.45
CA TYR A 18 21.94 -18.48 -11.61
C TYR A 18 22.83 -17.63 -10.69
N VAL A 19 23.74 -18.27 -9.95
CA VAL A 19 24.66 -17.58 -9.01
C VAL A 19 25.58 -16.61 -9.74
N ALA A 20 26.13 -17.03 -10.89
CA ALA A 20 27.00 -16.19 -11.72
C ALA A 20 26.27 -14.92 -12.22
N ASN A 21 25.05 -15.07 -12.72
CA ASN A 21 24.23 -13.93 -13.15
C ASN A 21 23.92 -12.98 -12.00
N LEU A 22 23.59 -13.52 -10.83
CA LEU A 22 23.33 -12.73 -9.63
C LEU A 22 24.57 -11.94 -9.20
N ALA A 23 25.75 -12.57 -9.23
CA ALA A 23 27.03 -11.93 -8.93
C ALA A 23 27.35 -10.82 -9.95
N VAL A 24 27.21 -11.08 -11.24
CA VAL A 24 27.43 -10.08 -12.31
C VAL A 24 26.52 -8.87 -12.11
N ARG A 25 25.23 -9.07 -11.84
CA ARG A 25 24.29 -7.97 -11.58
C ARG A 25 24.63 -7.19 -10.31
N PHE A 26 25.00 -7.90 -9.25
CA PHE A 26 25.41 -7.28 -8.00
C PHE A 26 26.65 -6.40 -8.20
N PHE A 27 27.69 -6.92 -8.85
CA PHE A 27 28.91 -6.17 -9.15
C PHE A 27 28.67 -5.02 -10.11
N TYR A 28 27.83 -5.21 -11.13
CA TYR A 28 27.42 -4.14 -12.02
C TYR A 28 26.77 -2.99 -11.24
N CYS A 29 25.78 -3.27 -10.39
CA CYS A 29 25.13 -2.25 -9.56
C CYS A 29 26.10 -1.59 -8.56
N ARG A 30 27.01 -2.37 -7.98
CA ARG A 30 27.96 -1.92 -6.96
C ARG A 30 29.10 -1.05 -7.51
N PHE A 31 29.57 -1.34 -8.72
CA PHE A 31 30.75 -0.72 -9.31
C PHE A 31 30.43 0.18 -10.51
N SER A 32 29.17 0.22 -10.97
CA SER A 32 28.76 1.11 -12.07
C SER A 32 29.09 2.58 -11.72
N PRO A 33 29.91 3.27 -12.55
CA PRO A 33 30.30 4.66 -12.33
C PRO A 33 29.12 5.62 -12.21
N SER A 34 28.02 5.33 -12.91
CA SER A 34 26.80 6.15 -12.93
C SER A 34 25.99 6.10 -11.63
N ILE A 35 26.23 5.09 -10.77
CA ILE A 35 25.44 4.79 -9.56
C ILE A 35 26.28 4.92 -8.27
N LYS A 36 27.59 5.12 -8.42
CA LYS A 36 28.57 5.19 -7.34
C LYS A 36 28.19 6.29 -6.33
N GLY A 37 27.94 5.88 -5.07
CA GLY A 37 27.64 6.78 -3.95
C GLY A 37 26.15 6.93 -3.58
N LYS A 38 25.21 6.39 -4.37
CA LYS A 38 23.76 6.51 -4.12
C LYS A 38 23.06 5.23 -3.66
N VAL A 39 23.73 4.08 -3.72
CA VAL A 39 23.12 2.75 -3.54
C VAL A 39 23.83 1.99 -2.43
N SER A 40 23.07 1.57 -1.42
CA SER A 40 23.58 0.74 -0.33
C SER A 40 23.82 -0.69 -0.79
N SER A 41 24.63 -1.46 -0.06
CA SER A 41 24.83 -2.89 -0.35
C SER A 41 23.52 -3.69 -0.28
N LYS A 42 22.55 -3.25 0.54
CA LYS A 42 21.20 -3.82 0.59
C LYS A 42 20.43 -3.57 -0.72
N ASP A 43 20.51 -2.35 -1.26
CA ASP A 43 19.81 -1.98 -2.48
C ASP A 43 20.38 -2.69 -3.71
N ALA A 44 21.71 -2.82 -3.78
CA ALA A 44 22.39 -3.61 -4.81
C ALA A 44 22.01 -5.09 -4.76
N LEU A 45 21.82 -5.65 -3.55
CA LEU A 45 21.34 -7.02 -3.36
C LEU A 45 19.88 -7.16 -3.85
N ILE A 46 19.00 -6.23 -3.47
CA ILE A 46 17.59 -6.21 -3.93
C ILE A 46 17.51 -6.15 -5.45
N PHE A 47 18.32 -5.27 -6.07
CA PHE A 47 18.40 -5.16 -7.53
C PHE A 47 18.87 -6.46 -8.19
N SER A 48 19.92 -7.09 -7.67
CA SER A 48 20.47 -8.35 -8.23
C SER A 48 19.45 -9.50 -8.20
N LEU A 49 18.66 -9.58 -7.12
CA LEU A 49 17.59 -10.56 -6.94
C LEU A 49 16.36 -10.26 -7.80
N GLY A 50 16.09 -9.00 -8.15
CA GLY A 50 14.87 -8.60 -8.87
C GLY A 50 14.81 -8.96 -10.35
N GLY A 51 15.91 -9.39 -10.97
CA GLY A 51 15.93 -9.73 -12.39
C GLY A 51 15.45 -11.17 -12.66
N ILE A 52 14.16 -11.31 -12.95
CA ILE A 52 13.54 -12.59 -13.31
C ILE A 52 13.91 -12.95 -14.76
N HIS A 53 14.33 -14.19 -14.98
CA HIS A 53 14.49 -14.74 -16.34
C HIS A 53 13.15 -15.32 -16.79
N GLY A 54 12.80 -15.13 -18.06
CA GLY A 54 11.44 -15.37 -18.53
C GLY A 54 11.38 -15.96 -19.94
N ALA A 55 10.25 -15.72 -20.60
CA ALA A 55 9.93 -16.32 -21.90
C ALA A 55 10.99 -16.06 -22.99
N VAL A 56 11.69 -14.92 -22.95
CA VAL A 56 12.72 -14.57 -23.94
C VAL A 56 13.95 -15.48 -23.83
N THR A 57 14.41 -15.78 -22.62
CA THR A 57 15.58 -16.65 -22.40
C THR A 57 15.25 -18.10 -22.76
N PHE A 58 14.03 -18.54 -22.42
CA PHE A 58 13.53 -19.85 -22.82
C PHE A 58 13.39 -19.99 -24.34
N ALA A 59 12.85 -18.98 -25.02
CA ALA A 59 12.73 -18.96 -26.48
C ALA A 59 14.10 -19.02 -27.17
N LEU A 60 15.10 -18.30 -26.64
CA LEU A 60 16.46 -18.31 -27.18
C LEU A 60 17.12 -19.69 -27.00
N ALA A 61 16.98 -20.31 -25.83
CA ALA A 61 17.47 -21.67 -25.60
C ALA A 61 16.80 -22.68 -26.54
N TYR A 62 15.51 -22.50 -26.83
CA TYR A 62 14.77 -23.32 -27.79
C TYR A 62 15.21 -23.08 -29.24
N THR A 63 15.40 -21.83 -29.67
CA THR A 63 15.87 -21.54 -31.04
C THR A 63 17.31 -22.03 -31.27
N LEU A 64 18.17 -21.96 -30.26
CA LEU A 64 19.53 -22.53 -30.33
C LEU A 64 19.50 -24.05 -30.54
N SER A 65 18.43 -24.72 -30.12
CA SER A 65 18.24 -26.16 -30.33
C SER A 65 17.92 -26.55 -31.76
N GLU A 66 17.37 -25.63 -32.56
CA GLU A 66 17.10 -25.86 -33.98
C GLU A 66 18.39 -25.80 -34.84
N MET A 67 19.50 -25.30 -34.26
CA MET A 67 20.80 -25.21 -34.92
C MET A 67 21.72 -26.39 -34.58
N SER A 68 21.43 -27.58 -35.12
CA SER A 68 22.40 -28.68 -35.28
C SER A 68 23.30 -29.05 -34.06
N VAL A 69 22.78 -28.99 -32.83
CA VAL A 69 23.50 -29.42 -31.62
C VAL A 69 23.20 -30.89 -31.32
N ASN A 70 24.16 -31.63 -30.75
CA ASN A 70 23.99 -33.03 -30.33
C ASN A 70 22.85 -33.14 -29.29
N ILE A 71 21.97 -34.15 -29.42
CA ILE A 71 20.73 -34.32 -28.62
C ILE A 71 21.03 -34.37 -27.12
N ALA A 72 22.19 -34.89 -26.71
CA ALA A 72 22.62 -34.93 -25.31
C ALA A 72 22.91 -33.53 -24.74
N ASP A 73 23.54 -32.66 -25.52
CA ASP A 73 23.86 -31.28 -25.11
C ASP A 73 22.59 -30.41 -25.07
N PHE A 74 21.59 -30.73 -25.90
CA PHE A 74 20.29 -30.07 -25.86
C PHE A 74 19.55 -30.29 -24.54
N HIS A 75 19.45 -31.54 -24.08
CA HIS A 75 18.81 -31.84 -22.80
C HIS A 75 19.51 -31.13 -21.63
N LEU A 76 20.83 -30.99 -21.68
CA LEU A 76 21.63 -30.28 -20.68
C LEU A 76 21.29 -28.77 -20.67
N ILE A 77 21.28 -28.12 -21.83
CA ILE A 77 20.99 -26.68 -21.98
C ILE A 77 19.55 -26.39 -21.53
N LEU A 78 18.58 -27.16 -22.00
CA LEU A 78 17.17 -26.90 -21.71
C LEU A 78 16.87 -27.09 -20.21
N VAL A 79 17.36 -28.17 -19.60
CA VAL A 79 17.14 -28.43 -18.17
C VAL A 79 17.87 -27.40 -17.31
N SER A 80 19.09 -27.01 -17.66
CA SER A 80 19.82 -25.97 -16.91
C SER A 80 19.14 -24.60 -16.98
N GLU A 81 18.60 -24.22 -18.13
CA GLU A 81 17.86 -22.96 -18.30
C GLU A 81 16.54 -22.96 -17.51
N ILE A 82 15.78 -24.07 -17.54
CA ILE A 82 14.58 -24.21 -16.71
C ILE A 82 14.92 -24.06 -15.22
N VAL A 83 16.00 -24.68 -14.76
CA VAL A 83 16.45 -24.58 -13.37
C VAL A 83 16.81 -23.12 -13.03
N LEU A 84 17.50 -22.42 -13.91
CA LEU A 84 17.83 -21.01 -13.75
C LEU A 84 16.57 -20.13 -13.64
N ILE A 85 15.59 -20.33 -14.54
CA ILE A 85 14.32 -19.60 -14.53
C ILE A 85 13.59 -19.84 -13.21
N LEU A 86 13.43 -21.10 -12.80
CA LEU A 86 12.76 -21.47 -11.55
C LEU A 86 13.43 -20.85 -10.33
N LEU A 87 14.76 -20.91 -10.25
CA LEU A 87 15.51 -20.27 -9.16
C LEU A 87 15.33 -18.75 -9.16
N SER A 88 15.30 -18.12 -10.34
CA SER A 88 15.07 -16.68 -10.48
C SER A 88 13.67 -16.23 -10.07
N LEU A 89 12.68 -17.14 -10.03
CA LEU A 89 11.33 -16.86 -9.53
C LEU A 89 11.20 -17.16 -8.03
N ILE A 90 11.72 -18.31 -7.59
CA ILE A 90 11.53 -18.80 -6.22
C ILE A 90 12.40 -18.02 -5.24
N VAL A 91 13.69 -17.83 -5.55
CA VAL A 91 14.64 -17.24 -4.60
C VAL A 91 14.25 -15.80 -4.24
N PRO A 92 13.93 -14.89 -5.17
CA PRO A 92 13.54 -13.53 -4.81
C PRO A 92 12.25 -13.49 -3.99
N THR A 93 11.27 -14.33 -4.33
CA THR A 93 10.00 -14.42 -3.58
C THR A 93 10.22 -14.80 -2.11
N VAL A 94 11.12 -15.75 -1.85
CA VAL A 94 11.46 -16.18 -0.49
C VAL A 94 12.35 -15.15 0.20
N VAL A 95 13.41 -14.70 -0.46
CA VAL A 95 14.44 -13.84 0.11
C VAL A 95 13.90 -12.42 0.38
N PHE A 96 13.05 -11.87 -0.49
CA PHE A 96 12.43 -10.56 -0.28
C PHE A 96 11.55 -10.52 0.97
N ARG A 97 10.88 -11.62 1.32
CA ARG A 97 10.15 -11.72 2.59
C ARG A 97 11.04 -11.49 3.83
N PHE A 98 12.34 -11.79 3.72
CA PHE A 98 13.31 -11.61 4.81
C PHE A 98 14.11 -10.31 4.69
N ILE A 99 14.39 -9.83 3.48
CA ILE A 99 15.13 -8.59 3.25
C ILE A 99 14.26 -7.36 3.53
N PHE A 100 12.99 -7.39 3.14
CA PHE A 100 12.09 -6.28 3.46
C PHE A 100 11.81 -6.28 4.96
N GLU A 101 12.13 -5.15 5.61
CA GLU A 101 11.79 -4.94 7.01
C GLU A 101 10.29 -5.15 7.17
N LYS A 102 9.91 -6.02 8.13
CA LYS A 102 8.52 -6.09 8.56
C LYS A 102 8.16 -4.70 9.07
N ASN A 103 7.38 -3.94 8.29
CA ASN A 103 6.62 -2.84 8.88
C ASN A 103 5.96 -3.40 10.14
N LYS A 104 6.12 -2.68 11.27
CA LYS A 104 5.60 -3.07 12.59
C LYS A 104 4.22 -3.71 12.45
N PRO A 105 3.87 -4.75 13.22
CA PRO A 105 2.68 -5.56 12.97
C PRO A 105 1.47 -4.66 12.75
N ASP A 106 1.02 -4.63 11.50
CA ASP A 106 -0.04 -3.78 10.94
C ASP A 106 -1.29 -3.74 11.85
N LEU A 107 -1.50 -4.79 12.64
CA LEU A 107 -2.58 -4.90 13.63
C LEU A 107 -2.51 -3.91 14.79
N ASP A 108 -1.33 -3.66 15.38
CA ASP A 108 -1.23 -2.78 16.56
C ASP A 108 -1.31 -1.31 16.15
N GLN A 109 -0.70 -0.96 15.01
CA GLN A 109 -0.85 0.37 14.41
C GLN A 109 -2.30 0.64 14.01
N ARG A 110 -2.99 -0.32 13.40
CA ARG A 110 -4.43 -0.18 13.05
C ARG A 110 -5.30 -0.01 14.28
N LYS A 111 -5.04 -0.74 15.37
CA LYS A 111 -5.79 -0.60 16.63
C LYS A 111 -5.65 0.79 17.21
N GLU A 112 -4.43 1.31 17.31
CA GLU A 112 -4.17 2.64 17.85
C GLU A 112 -4.75 3.74 16.97
N VAL A 113 -4.57 3.65 15.65
CA VAL A 113 -5.19 4.57 14.68
C VAL A 113 -6.73 4.55 14.80
N ASN A 114 -7.34 3.37 14.97
CA ASN A 114 -8.78 3.25 15.19
C ASN A 114 -9.24 3.83 16.54
N ARG A 115 -8.46 3.65 17.61
CA ARG A 115 -8.71 4.25 18.93
C ARG A 115 -8.71 5.77 18.81
N VAL A 116 -7.67 6.33 18.19
CA VAL A 116 -7.52 7.77 17.99
C VAL A 116 -8.63 8.33 17.09
N ARG A 117 -9.02 7.63 16.02
CA ARG A 117 -10.16 8.04 15.17
C ARG A 117 -11.45 8.18 15.98
N LYS A 118 -11.76 7.22 16.85
CA LYS A 118 -12.97 7.29 17.71
C LYS A 118 -12.89 8.45 18.70
N ALA A 119 -11.73 8.65 19.33
CA ALA A 119 -11.53 9.73 20.30
C ALA A 119 -11.60 11.12 19.66
N MET A 120 -11.07 11.26 18.45
CA MET A 120 -11.14 12.46 17.62
C MET A 120 -12.59 12.85 17.29
N VAL A 121 -13.39 11.91 16.81
CA VAL A 121 -14.81 12.15 16.51
C VAL A 121 -15.58 12.52 17.78
N HIS A 122 -15.35 11.82 18.90
CA HIS A 122 -15.99 12.16 20.18
C HIS A 122 -15.60 13.56 20.66
N TYR A 123 -14.33 13.94 20.49
CA TYR A 123 -13.86 15.29 20.79
C TYR A 123 -14.59 16.33 19.94
N ALA A 124 -14.68 16.12 18.62
CA ALA A 124 -15.40 17.03 17.73
C ALA A 124 -16.88 17.17 18.12
N LEU A 125 -17.59 16.04 18.33
CA LEU A 125 -18.99 16.05 18.80
C LEU A 125 -19.17 16.84 20.11
N LYS A 126 -18.25 16.67 21.07
CA LYS A 126 -18.28 17.42 22.33
C LYS A 126 -18.11 18.92 22.11
N GLN A 127 -17.22 19.33 21.20
CA GLN A 127 -17.04 20.74 20.83
C GLN A 127 -18.26 21.29 20.08
N MET A 128 -18.90 20.51 19.22
CA MET A 128 -20.10 20.93 18.49
C MET A 128 -21.32 21.14 19.42
N ASN A 129 -21.38 20.43 20.55
CA ASN A 129 -22.42 20.65 21.56
C ASN A 129 -22.34 22.00 22.26
N GLN A 130 -21.18 22.67 22.20
CA GLN A 130 -20.98 24.00 22.77
C GLN A 130 -21.45 25.12 21.83
N VAL A 131 -21.80 24.79 20.58
CA VAL A 131 -22.23 25.75 19.56
C VAL A 131 -23.72 25.58 19.27
N TYR A 132 -24.42 26.69 19.06
CA TYR A 132 -25.81 26.64 18.62
C TYR A 132 -25.90 26.12 17.19
N LEU A 133 -26.71 25.08 16.98
CA LEU A 133 -26.95 24.49 15.67
C LEU A 133 -28.46 24.23 15.51
N PRO A 134 -29.06 24.57 14.36
CA PRO A 134 -30.40 24.13 14.02
C PRO A 134 -30.53 22.60 14.14
N LYS A 135 -31.64 22.12 14.71
CA LYS A 135 -31.86 20.69 15.02
C LYS A 135 -31.59 19.75 13.85
N LYS A 136 -31.88 20.17 12.62
CA LYS A 136 -31.65 19.37 11.40
C LYS A 136 -30.16 19.21 11.10
N ILE A 137 -29.42 20.32 11.06
CA ILE A 137 -27.97 20.33 10.79
C ILE A 137 -27.23 19.58 11.90
N ARG A 138 -27.66 19.74 13.15
CA ARG A 138 -27.09 18.98 14.27
C ARG A 138 -27.23 17.47 14.07
N LYS A 139 -28.43 16.98 13.74
CA LYS A 139 -28.66 15.54 13.52
C LYS A 139 -27.84 14.99 12.37
N GLN A 140 -27.78 15.73 11.25
CA GLN A 140 -27.02 15.32 10.08
C GLN A 140 -25.51 15.27 10.40
N LEU A 141 -24.97 16.32 11.02
CA LEU A 141 -23.56 16.37 11.42
C LEU A 141 -23.21 15.26 12.41
N GLU A 142 -24.04 15.04 13.44
CA GLU A 142 -23.83 13.97 14.41
C GLU A 142 -23.83 12.59 13.75
N PHE A 143 -24.72 12.38 12.78
CA PHE A 143 -24.76 11.16 12.00
C PHE A 143 -23.46 11.00 11.20
N ASP A 144 -23.13 11.97 10.35
CA ASP A 144 -21.96 11.94 9.46
C ASP A 144 -20.65 11.70 10.22
N LEU A 145 -20.45 12.40 11.34
CA LEU A 145 -19.29 12.20 12.22
C LEU A 145 -19.26 10.78 12.82
N ARG A 146 -20.41 10.23 13.25
CA ARG A 146 -20.48 8.86 13.79
C ARG A 146 -20.25 7.78 12.73
N THR A 147 -20.63 8.02 11.47
CA THR A 147 -20.36 7.11 10.35
C THR A 147 -18.86 6.91 10.17
N GLN A 148 -18.04 7.95 10.39
CA GLN A 148 -16.58 7.86 10.32
C GLN A 148 -15.98 6.90 11.36
N MET A 149 -16.67 6.65 12.48
CA MET A 149 -16.22 5.69 13.50
C MET A 149 -16.56 4.22 13.16
N ASN A 150 -17.21 3.97 12.01
CA ASN A 150 -17.79 2.67 11.66
C ASN A 150 -18.83 2.18 12.70
N GLN A 151 -19.51 3.13 13.38
CA GLN A 151 -20.45 2.87 14.49
C GLN A 151 -21.92 2.95 14.08
N THR A 152 -22.22 3.19 12.81
CA THR A 152 -23.59 3.33 12.31
C THR A 152 -24.13 2.00 11.80
N SER A 153 -25.29 1.57 12.31
CA SER A 153 -26.02 0.42 11.75
C SER A 153 -26.56 0.76 10.35
N ILE A 154 -26.62 -0.23 9.45
CA ILE A 154 -27.26 -0.11 8.12
C ILE A 154 -28.70 0.42 8.24
N LYS A 155 -29.40 0.10 9.34
CA LYS A 155 -30.75 0.59 9.64
C LYS A 155 -30.80 2.11 9.85
N ASP A 156 -29.79 2.68 10.48
CA ASP A 156 -29.70 4.12 10.72
C ASP A 156 -29.31 4.87 9.45
N PHE A 157 -28.45 4.28 8.61
CA PHE A 157 -28.14 4.80 7.28
C PHE A 157 -29.38 4.89 6.38
N ILE A 158 -30.17 3.81 6.28
CA ILE A 158 -31.39 3.80 5.45
C ILE A 158 -32.44 4.81 5.95
N ARG A 159 -32.55 4.98 7.28
CA ARG A 159 -33.46 5.97 7.87
C ARG A 159 -33.09 7.39 7.47
N GLU A 160 -31.79 7.71 7.47
CA GLU A 160 -31.30 9.05 7.15
C GLU A 160 -31.32 9.32 5.64
N VAL A 161 -30.94 8.35 4.79
CA VAL A 161 -31.10 8.49 3.32
C VAL A 161 -32.54 8.80 2.94
N LYS A 162 -33.51 8.10 3.55
CA LYS A 162 -34.94 8.38 3.37
C LYS A 162 -35.34 9.77 3.87
N TYR A 163 -34.66 10.30 4.88
CA TYR A 163 -34.91 11.63 5.44
C TYR A 163 -34.31 12.73 4.55
N THR A 164 -33.07 12.55 4.07
CA THR A 164 -32.35 13.48 3.20
C THR A 164 -32.96 13.58 1.80
N VAL A 165 -33.34 12.45 1.19
CA VAL A 165 -34.02 12.41 -0.13
C VAL A 165 -35.40 13.07 -0.09
N LYS A 166 -36.04 13.14 1.09
CA LYS A 166 -37.33 13.82 1.27
C LYS A 166 -37.22 15.33 1.52
N GLN A 167 -36.02 15.89 1.62
CA GLN A 167 -35.88 17.33 1.86
C GLN A 167 -35.90 18.12 0.54
N LYS A 168 -36.62 19.23 0.55
CA LYS A 168 -36.53 20.28 -0.47
C LYS A 168 -35.08 20.79 -0.50
N GLU A 169 -34.56 21.12 -1.68
CA GLU A 169 -33.24 21.75 -1.83
C GLU A 169 -33.10 22.91 -0.82
N LEU A 170 -31.96 22.95 -0.12
CA LEU A 170 -31.67 24.02 0.82
C LEU A 170 -31.60 25.36 0.10
N THR A 171 -32.02 26.43 0.76
CA THR A 171 -31.70 27.79 0.31
C THR A 171 -30.20 28.03 0.41
N ASP A 172 -29.65 28.93 -0.40
CA ASP A 172 -28.18 29.13 -0.46
C ASP A 172 -27.60 29.54 0.90
N ASP A 173 -28.29 30.39 1.67
CA ASP A 173 -27.90 30.75 3.05
C ASP A 173 -27.79 29.53 4.00
N GLN A 174 -28.61 28.50 3.79
CA GLN A 174 -28.58 27.27 4.59
C GLN A 174 -27.47 26.31 4.15
N LYS A 175 -27.05 26.38 2.88
CA LYS A 175 -25.88 25.66 2.37
C LYS A 175 -24.61 26.27 2.94
N GLU A 176 -24.45 27.59 2.86
CA GLU A 176 -23.29 28.30 3.41
C GLU A 176 -23.16 28.10 4.93
N PHE A 177 -24.26 28.23 5.67
CA PHE A 177 -24.24 27.95 7.11
C PHE A 177 -23.88 26.49 7.42
N ARG A 178 -24.36 25.52 6.61
CA ARG A 178 -23.96 24.12 6.75
C ARG A 178 -22.47 23.96 6.48
N ALA A 179 -21.94 24.54 5.40
CA ALA A 179 -20.54 24.48 5.04
C ALA A 179 -19.65 24.98 6.18
N GLU A 180 -20.00 26.12 6.79
CA GLU A 180 -19.24 26.69 7.91
C GLU A 180 -19.26 25.77 9.15
N VAL A 181 -20.40 25.14 9.42
CA VAL A 181 -20.53 24.16 10.52
C VAL A 181 -19.64 22.93 10.29
N TYR A 182 -19.58 22.41 9.05
CA TYR A 182 -18.73 21.27 8.71
C TYR A 182 -17.24 21.66 8.73
N ARG A 183 -16.87 22.83 8.19
CA ARG A 183 -15.50 23.39 8.31
C ARG A 183 -15.05 23.45 9.77
N TYR A 184 -15.92 23.97 10.65
CA TYR A 184 -15.62 24.04 12.06
C TYR A 184 -15.46 22.65 12.70
N ALA A 185 -16.33 21.69 12.38
CA ALA A 185 -16.22 20.31 12.86
C ALA A 185 -14.91 19.64 12.44
N PHE A 186 -14.55 19.68 11.15
CA PHE A 186 -13.30 19.13 10.63
C PHE A 186 -12.07 19.81 11.25
N ARG A 187 -12.14 21.11 11.53
CA ARG A 187 -11.09 21.83 12.26
C ARG A 187 -10.90 21.27 13.67
N GLN A 188 -11.96 20.92 14.39
CA GLN A 188 -11.85 20.33 15.73
C GLN A 188 -11.19 18.95 15.69
N GLU A 189 -11.49 18.13 14.69
CA GLU A 189 -10.85 16.82 14.49
C GLU A 189 -9.35 16.96 14.22
N ARG A 190 -8.97 17.88 13.31
CA ARG A 190 -7.56 18.19 13.02
C ARG A 190 -6.81 18.72 14.23
N ASN A 191 -7.44 19.60 15.02
CA ASN A 191 -6.84 20.12 16.26
C ASN A 191 -6.57 19.01 17.27
N TYR A 192 -7.46 18.02 17.37
CA TYR A 192 -7.25 16.86 18.23
C TYR A 192 -6.09 16.00 17.72
N LEU A 193 -6.07 15.65 16.43
CA LEU A 193 -4.98 14.88 15.83
C LEU A 193 -3.62 15.58 15.96
N GLY A 194 -3.57 16.90 15.79
CA GLY A 194 -2.35 17.68 15.95
C GLY A 194 -1.77 17.55 17.36
N LYS A 195 -2.61 17.53 18.41
CA LYS A 195 -2.19 17.33 19.80
C LYS A 195 -1.66 15.91 20.04
N ILE A 196 -2.40 14.90 19.56
CA ILE A 196 -2.01 13.49 19.75
C ILE A 196 -0.74 13.13 18.96
N ALA A 197 -0.60 13.62 17.72
CA ALA A 197 0.56 13.35 16.90
C ALA A 197 1.88 13.94 17.45
N GLN A 198 1.80 14.98 18.28
CA GLN A 198 2.95 15.50 19.00
C GLN A 198 3.37 14.60 20.16
N GLN A 199 2.39 14.03 20.89
CA GLN A 199 2.60 13.18 22.07
C GLN A 199 3.02 11.76 21.71
N GLU A 200 2.44 11.18 20.67
CA GLU A 200 2.63 9.77 20.29
C GLU A 200 3.43 9.67 18.96
N GLN A 201 4.74 9.93 19.03
CA GLN A 201 5.64 9.89 17.84
C GLN A 201 5.69 8.52 17.16
N GLU A 202 5.45 7.44 17.92
CA GLU A 202 5.52 6.06 17.44
C GLU A 202 4.51 5.75 16.31
N TYR A 203 3.31 6.33 16.37
CA TYR A 203 2.23 6.08 15.40
C TYR A 203 1.99 7.26 14.45
N ARG A 204 2.92 8.22 14.43
CA ARG A 204 2.80 9.49 13.70
C ARG A 204 2.40 9.30 12.24
N HIS A 205 2.93 8.30 11.54
CA HIS A 205 2.55 8.03 10.15
C HIS A 205 1.06 7.74 9.99
N GLY A 206 0.49 6.91 10.88
CA GLY A 206 -0.94 6.58 10.86
C GLY A 206 -1.82 7.79 11.16
N PHE A 207 -1.39 8.65 12.09
CA PHE A 207 -2.11 9.90 12.37
C PHE A 207 -2.03 10.91 11.23
N LEU A 208 -0.91 10.97 10.51
CA LEU A 208 -0.79 11.80 9.31
C LEU A 208 -1.69 11.32 8.17
N VAL A 209 -1.93 10.00 8.06
CA VAL A 209 -2.93 9.45 7.12
C VAL A 209 -4.33 9.92 7.51
N LEU A 210 -4.73 9.76 8.77
CA LEU A 210 -6.03 10.27 9.27
C LEU A 210 -6.19 11.78 9.02
N TYR A 211 -5.14 12.56 9.26
CA TYR A 211 -5.16 14.01 9.03
C TYR A 211 -5.42 14.36 7.56
N ARG A 212 -4.80 13.61 6.63
CA ARG A 212 -5.03 13.77 5.19
C ARG A 212 -6.44 13.33 4.78
N GLU A 213 -6.96 12.25 5.35
CA GLU A 213 -8.34 11.80 5.11
C GLU A 213 -9.34 12.89 5.43
N ILE A 214 -9.16 13.60 6.56
CA ILE A 214 -10.05 14.70 6.98
C ILE A 214 -9.94 15.91 6.04
N LEU A 215 -8.72 16.26 5.59
CA LEU A 215 -8.54 17.35 4.62
C LEU A 215 -9.21 17.04 3.28
N ILE A 216 -9.07 15.81 2.79
CA ILE A 216 -9.72 15.38 1.55
C ILE A 216 -11.24 15.40 1.72
N ALA A 217 -11.75 14.93 2.87
CA ALA A 217 -13.17 14.99 3.17
C ALA A 217 -13.70 16.44 3.19
N GLU A 218 -12.96 17.36 3.81
CA GLU A 218 -13.30 18.79 3.81
C GLU A 218 -13.36 19.35 2.39
N VAL A 219 -12.39 19.03 1.52
CA VAL A 219 -12.39 19.46 0.12
C VAL A 219 -13.57 18.87 -0.65
N ILE A 220 -13.87 17.58 -0.49
CA ILE A 220 -14.98 16.92 -1.21
C ILE A 220 -16.34 17.48 -0.75
N PHE A 221 -16.52 17.69 0.55
CA PHE A 221 -17.80 18.18 1.08
C PHE A 221 -18.07 19.66 0.82
N LEU A 222 -17.03 20.45 0.56
CA LEU A 222 -17.12 21.91 0.45
C LEU A 222 -16.68 22.47 -0.90
N GLY A 223 -16.07 21.64 -1.76
CA GLY A 223 -15.55 22.04 -3.07
C GLY A 223 -16.62 22.17 -4.15
N ASP A 224 -17.82 21.62 -3.92
CA ASP A 224 -18.96 21.70 -4.85
C ASP A 224 -19.75 23.02 -4.72
N GLU A 225 -19.29 24.00 -3.92
CA GLU A 225 -19.98 25.29 -3.71
C GLU A 225 -19.43 26.46 -4.57
N GLU A 226 -18.44 26.23 -5.45
CA GLU A 226 -17.82 27.27 -6.29
C GLU A 226 -18.14 27.19 -7.81
N GLU A 227 -19.09 26.34 -8.25
CA GLU A 227 -19.64 26.34 -9.63
C GLU A 227 -21.11 26.78 -9.67
#